data_AF-A0A800N7N3-F1
#
_entry.id   AF-A0A800N7N3-F1
#
_cell.length_a   1.000
_cell.length_b   1.000
_cell.length_c   1.000
_cell.angle_alpha   90.00
_cell.angle_beta   90.00
_cell.angle_gamma   90.00
#
_symmetry.space_group_name_H-M   'P 1'
#
loop_
_entity.id
_entity.type
_entity.pdbx_description
1 polymer ?
#
loop_
_entity_poly.entity_id
_entity_poly.type
_entity_poly.pdbx_seq_one_letter_code
_entity_poly.pdbx_strand_id
1 'polypeptide(L)'
;MINSPVELAQQAVDQCAVEATSYVTFESEGSLLVIGATSEVLEILSLLNAFSVSVFCVDSYTSQEQVRLLERVNLIEAVVNIQLSGYLGNFTVTGVANSFDLVLDLRQEAGFQSTLSPIGYFQLTAIGELPRVVEQLNDLVGIFDKPKYFSYLEEKCAHSRNQIEGCRQCIDICSADAITSVDFQIVVNPYLCQGCGDCSVVCPSGAMNYQYPSRQDILNRLRSMLKAFYAAGGVQPTVVFCNAEDRSVLTSHRNDYLLFPLESLSSVGAEVWLAALAFGAGLVVLYHSEPLLASSELALNNELEVSRAILMGMGFSEKLLYRSEGVLVQNNDADFLTILPATFAGDNDKRAVFRLAVDHLFNYASQQPRQVKLSGNTVWGEVKAARDLCTLCFSCVSACPSGALQSGQNSPQLNFIESLCLQCNLCVSTCPEQALALSARYVYDGLRTRSPRCLHEEAAFHCINCQKPFSTEKMMTVMKEKLSGHPMFKGGALKRLEMCEDCRIKSQFG
;
A
#
# COMPACT_ATOMS: atom_id res chain seq x y z
N MET A 1 -14.77 -19.42 -38.97
CA MET A 1 -14.63 -18.05 -38.45
C MET A 1 -13.20 -17.92 -37.97
N ILE A 2 -12.45 -16.92 -38.45
CA ILE A 2 -11.11 -16.61 -37.94
C ILE A 2 -11.35 -15.69 -36.75
N ASN A 3 -10.89 -16.06 -35.56
CA ASN A 3 -11.00 -15.22 -34.36
C ASN A 3 -10.32 -13.87 -34.60
N SER A 4 -10.90 -12.78 -34.10
CA SER A 4 -10.31 -11.44 -34.19
C SER A 4 -8.98 -11.36 -33.41
N PRO A 5 -8.11 -10.38 -33.69
CA PRO A 5 -6.90 -10.17 -32.89
C PRO A 5 -7.19 -10.01 -31.39
N VAL A 6 -8.28 -9.34 -31.03
CA VAL A 6 -8.73 -9.17 -29.64
C VAL A 6 -9.15 -10.50 -29.04
N GLU A 7 -9.93 -11.32 -29.75
CA GLU A 7 -10.37 -12.63 -29.27
C GLU A 7 -9.18 -13.58 -29.03
N LEU A 8 -8.19 -13.58 -29.93
CA LEU A 8 -6.97 -14.38 -29.78
C LEU A 8 -6.10 -13.90 -28.61
N ALA A 9 -6.01 -12.58 -28.42
CA ALA A 9 -5.30 -11.99 -27.29
C ALA A 9 -5.96 -12.37 -25.95
N GLN A 10 -7.29 -12.32 -25.89
CA GLN A 10 -8.05 -12.68 -24.70
C GLN A 10 -7.89 -14.17 -24.36
N GLN A 11 -7.90 -15.05 -25.36
CA GLN A 11 -7.64 -16.49 -25.17
C GLN A 11 -6.22 -16.76 -24.63
N ALA A 12 -5.22 -15.99 -25.06
CA ALA A 12 -3.85 -16.16 -24.57
C ALA A 12 -3.71 -15.84 -23.08
N VAL A 13 -4.51 -14.90 -22.57
CA VAL A 13 -4.55 -14.52 -21.15
C VAL A 13 -5.13 -15.65 -20.28
N ASP A 14 -6.14 -16.35 -20.79
CA ASP A 14 -6.81 -17.45 -20.09
C ASP A 14 -5.96 -18.73 -20.06
N GLN A 15 -5.01 -18.87 -20.99
CA GLN A 15 -4.06 -20.00 -21.05
C GLN A 15 -2.83 -19.82 -20.16
N CYS A 16 -2.57 -18.61 -19.67
CA CYS A 16 -1.45 -18.35 -18.78
C CYS A 16 -1.79 -18.82 -17.37
N ALA A 17 -0.99 -19.74 -16.83
CA ALA A 17 -1.12 -20.18 -15.46
C ALA A 17 -0.92 -19.02 -14.48
N VAL A 18 -1.73 -18.98 -13.43
CA VAL A 18 -1.55 -18.13 -12.25
C VAL A 18 -1.02 -19.01 -11.14
N GLU A 19 0.03 -18.58 -10.45
CA GLU A 19 0.56 -19.32 -9.32
C GLU A 19 -0.47 -19.38 -8.19
N ALA A 20 -0.72 -20.57 -7.65
CA ALA A 20 -1.70 -20.75 -6.59
C ALA A 20 -1.26 -20.03 -5.31
N THR A 21 -2.23 -19.49 -4.56
CA THR A 21 -2.01 -18.91 -3.23
C THR A 21 -2.69 -19.77 -2.16
N SER A 22 -2.33 -19.56 -0.89
CA SER A 22 -3.07 -20.12 0.25
C SER A 22 -4.47 -19.51 0.34
N TYR A 23 -5.44 -20.26 0.84
CA TYR A 23 -6.81 -19.79 1.06
C TYR A 23 -7.07 -19.43 2.52
N VAL A 24 -8.09 -18.60 2.72
CA VAL A 24 -8.67 -18.25 4.02
C VAL A 24 -10.08 -18.82 4.02
N THR A 25 -10.33 -19.77 4.91
CA THR A 25 -11.61 -20.47 5.04
C THR A 25 -12.46 -19.82 6.13
N PHE A 26 -13.72 -19.54 5.81
CA PHE A 26 -14.75 -19.12 6.74
C PHE A 26 -15.75 -20.26 6.92
N GLU A 27 -16.21 -20.44 8.16
CA GLU A 27 -17.23 -21.42 8.51
C GLU A 27 -18.35 -20.68 9.23
N SER A 28 -19.59 -20.91 8.81
CA SER A 28 -20.78 -20.28 9.37
C SER A 28 -21.90 -21.31 9.46
N GLU A 29 -22.39 -21.54 10.67
CA GLU A 29 -23.52 -22.42 10.95
C GLU A 29 -24.85 -21.64 11.08
N GLY A 30 -24.81 -20.33 10.77
CA GLY A 30 -25.97 -19.45 10.88
C GLY A 30 -26.26 -18.99 12.31
N SER A 31 -25.25 -18.98 13.19
CA SER A 31 -25.33 -18.30 14.49
C SER A 31 -25.36 -16.79 14.28
N LEU A 32 -26.55 -16.19 14.39
CA LEU A 32 -26.80 -14.78 14.09
C LEU A 32 -26.95 -13.96 15.38
N LEU A 33 -26.11 -12.95 15.55
CA LEU A 33 -26.30 -11.90 16.55
C LEU A 33 -27.12 -10.76 15.97
N VAL A 34 -28.22 -10.39 16.65
CA VAL A 34 -29.01 -9.19 16.33
C VAL A 34 -28.84 -8.16 17.44
N ILE A 35 -28.53 -6.92 17.06
CA ILE A 35 -28.32 -5.82 18.01
C ILE A 35 -29.28 -4.69 17.66
N GLY A 36 -30.12 -4.24 18.59
CA GLY A 36 -31.09 -3.18 18.28
C GLY A 36 -32.04 -2.84 19.42
N ALA A 37 -32.95 -1.90 19.18
CA ALA A 37 -34.01 -1.62 20.14
C ALA A 37 -35.01 -2.79 20.20
N THR A 38 -35.57 -3.04 21.39
CA THR A 38 -36.46 -4.18 21.64
C THR A 38 -37.62 -4.25 20.65
N SER A 39 -38.24 -3.11 20.32
CA SER A 39 -39.36 -3.03 19.37
C SER A 39 -38.96 -3.43 17.95
N GLU A 40 -37.79 -2.98 17.49
CA GLU A 40 -37.30 -3.24 16.13
C GLU A 40 -36.93 -4.71 15.96
N VAL A 41 -36.25 -5.28 16.97
CA VAL A 41 -35.93 -6.71 16.97
C VAL A 41 -37.21 -7.53 16.85
N LEU A 42 -38.21 -7.28 17.69
CA LEU A 42 -39.49 -8.03 17.67
C LEU A 42 -40.20 -7.98 16.31
N GLU A 43 -40.09 -6.86 15.57
CA GLU A 43 -40.68 -6.69 14.24
C GLU A 43 -40.03 -7.61 13.20
N ILE A 44 -38.71 -7.82 13.28
CA ILE A 44 -37.95 -8.53 12.25
C ILE A 44 -37.77 -10.03 12.54
N LEU A 45 -37.96 -10.48 13.79
CA LEU A 45 -37.67 -11.85 14.21
C LEU A 45 -38.39 -12.94 13.41
N SER A 46 -39.59 -12.66 12.89
CA SER A 46 -40.34 -13.62 12.06
C SER A 46 -39.68 -13.95 10.73
N LEU A 47 -38.75 -13.12 10.27
CA LEU A 47 -38.02 -13.29 9.01
C LEU A 47 -36.67 -13.95 9.19
N LEU A 48 -36.24 -14.20 10.44
CA LEU A 48 -34.92 -14.75 10.78
C LEU A 48 -34.96 -16.23 11.18
N ASN A 49 -36.05 -16.95 10.87
CA ASN A 49 -36.26 -18.34 11.32
C ASN A 49 -35.23 -19.35 10.76
N ALA A 50 -34.45 -18.96 9.74
CA ALA A 50 -33.38 -19.78 9.17
C ALA A 50 -32.10 -19.78 10.04
N PHE A 51 -32.00 -18.90 11.03
CA PHE A 51 -30.80 -18.68 11.84
C PHE A 51 -31.00 -19.09 13.30
N SER A 52 -29.90 -19.42 13.97
CA SER A 52 -29.87 -19.52 15.43
C SER A 52 -29.64 -18.12 16.01
N VAL A 53 -30.72 -17.46 16.42
CA VAL A 53 -30.69 -16.03 16.75
C VAL A 53 -30.40 -15.78 18.23
N SER A 54 -29.37 -14.96 18.47
CA SER A 54 -29.11 -14.34 19.77
C SER A 54 -29.35 -12.84 19.68
N VAL A 55 -29.96 -12.25 20.70
CA VAL A 55 -30.37 -10.85 20.68
C VAL A 55 -29.68 -10.08 21.79
N PHE A 56 -29.14 -8.91 21.43
CA PHE A 56 -28.76 -7.87 22.37
C PHE A 56 -29.68 -6.65 22.21
N CYS A 57 -30.49 -6.38 23.24
CA CYS A 57 -31.34 -5.18 23.28
C CYS A 57 -30.56 -4.00 23.88
N VAL A 58 -30.56 -2.86 23.19
CA VAL A 58 -29.85 -1.64 23.65
C VAL A 58 -30.67 -0.80 24.63
N ASP A 59 -31.95 -1.12 24.80
CA ASP A 59 -32.91 -0.45 25.66
C ASP A 59 -33.44 -1.36 26.77
N SER A 60 -34.05 -0.75 27.79
CA SER A 60 -34.78 -1.49 28.81
C SER A 60 -36.08 -2.05 28.23
N TYR A 61 -36.31 -3.34 28.41
CA TYR A 61 -37.52 -4.02 27.98
C TYR A 61 -38.45 -4.31 29.17
N THR A 62 -39.76 -4.36 28.91
CA THR A 62 -40.78 -4.77 29.87
C THR A 62 -40.75 -6.27 30.12
N SER A 63 -41.33 -6.73 31.24
CA SER A 63 -41.46 -8.16 31.53
C SER A 63 -42.23 -8.93 30.45
N GLN A 64 -43.15 -8.27 29.75
CA GLN A 64 -43.93 -8.89 28.67
C GLN A 64 -43.14 -9.03 27.38
N GLU A 65 -42.28 -8.06 27.05
CA GLU A 65 -41.35 -8.13 25.92
C GLU A 65 -40.25 -9.17 26.18
N GLN A 66 -39.75 -9.25 27.40
CA GLN A 66 -38.77 -10.26 27.81
C GLN A 66 -39.28 -11.68 27.57
N VAL A 67 -40.53 -11.98 27.95
CA VAL A 67 -41.13 -13.30 27.73
C VAL A 67 -41.24 -13.60 26.23
N ARG A 68 -41.69 -12.65 25.41
CA ARG A 68 -41.80 -12.82 23.95
C ARG A 68 -40.46 -13.08 23.28
N LEU A 69 -39.38 -12.46 23.77
CA LEU A 69 -38.02 -12.69 23.28
C LEU A 69 -37.52 -14.07 23.71
N LEU A 70 -37.62 -14.42 24.99
CA LEU A 70 -37.16 -15.72 25.51
C LEU A 70 -37.87 -16.93 24.88
N GLU A 71 -39.08 -16.76 24.36
CA GLU A 71 -39.78 -17.81 23.60
C GLU A 71 -39.14 -18.13 22.24
N ARG A 72 -38.34 -17.20 21.67
CA ARG A 72 -37.92 -17.25 20.27
C ARG A 72 -36.41 -17.11 20.05
N VAL A 73 -35.66 -16.55 21.00
CA VAL A 73 -34.24 -16.23 20.86
C VAL A 73 -33.46 -16.42 22.14
N ASN A 74 -32.13 -16.53 22.02
CA ASN A 74 -31.22 -16.44 23.15
C ASN A 74 -30.99 -14.97 23.51
N LEU A 75 -31.50 -14.53 24.66
CA LEU A 75 -31.33 -13.15 25.12
C LEU A 75 -29.98 -12.99 25.83
N ILE A 76 -29.17 -12.02 25.40
CA ILE A 76 -27.90 -11.67 26.05
C ILE A 76 -28.19 -10.63 27.14
N GLU A 77 -27.74 -10.89 28.37
CA GLU A 77 -27.91 -9.97 29.49
C GLU A 77 -27.18 -8.64 29.27
N ALA A 78 -27.66 -7.58 29.92
CA ALA A 78 -27.18 -6.21 29.72
C ALA A 78 -25.68 -6.09 30.02
N VAL A 79 -24.88 -5.90 28.98
CA VAL A 79 -23.46 -5.51 29.08
C VAL A 79 -23.36 -4.00 28.89
N VAL A 80 -22.66 -3.33 29.80
CA VAL A 80 -22.37 -1.89 29.66
C VAL A 80 -21.29 -1.73 28.58
N ASN A 81 -21.58 -0.97 27.53
CA ASN A 81 -20.72 -0.70 26.37
C ASN A 81 -20.41 -1.93 25.50
N ILE A 82 -21.26 -2.18 24.49
CA ILE A 82 -21.01 -3.20 23.46
C ILE A 82 -19.81 -2.79 22.62
N GLN A 83 -18.78 -3.64 22.57
CA GLN A 83 -17.72 -3.55 21.58
C GLN A 83 -17.70 -4.84 20.76
N LEU A 84 -17.92 -4.69 19.46
CA LEU A 84 -17.85 -5.77 18.49
C LEU A 84 -16.44 -5.88 17.90
N SER A 85 -16.01 -7.11 17.68
CA SER A 85 -14.83 -7.41 16.88
C SER A 85 -15.01 -8.74 16.17
N GLY A 86 -14.20 -9.01 15.15
CA GLY A 86 -14.21 -10.28 14.45
C GLY A 86 -14.67 -10.16 13.00
N TYR A 87 -15.11 -11.28 12.45
CA TYR A 87 -15.39 -11.50 11.03
C TYR A 87 -16.33 -12.70 10.90
N LEU A 88 -16.82 -12.98 9.69
CA LEU A 88 -17.68 -14.13 9.38
C LEU A 88 -17.21 -15.42 10.08
N GLY A 89 -18.10 -16.03 10.86
CA GLY A 89 -17.81 -17.26 11.62
C GLY A 89 -17.17 -17.04 13.01
N ASN A 90 -16.77 -15.80 13.35
CA ASN A 90 -16.08 -15.52 14.61
C ASN A 90 -16.22 -14.06 15.06
N PHE A 91 -17.44 -13.53 15.06
CA PHE A 91 -17.74 -12.27 15.73
C PHE A 91 -17.79 -12.47 17.24
N THR A 92 -17.21 -11.54 17.98
CA THR A 92 -17.17 -11.55 19.44
C THR A 92 -17.67 -10.23 19.99
N VAL A 93 -18.31 -10.30 21.16
CA VAL A 93 -18.80 -9.15 21.90
C VAL A 93 -18.05 -9.11 23.23
N THR A 94 -17.50 -7.97 23.60
CA THR A 94 -16.82 -7.81 24.89
C THR A 94 -17.76 -8.16 26.04
N GLY A 95 -17.33 -9.06 26.93
CA GLY A 95 -18.13 -9.51 28.07
C GLY A 95 -19.09 -10.68 27.79
N VAL A 96 -19.17 -11.14 26.54
CA VAL A 96 -19.96 -12.33 26.13
C VAL A 96 -19.00 -13.47 25.79
N ALA A 97 -19.21 -14.65 26.36
CA ALA A 97 -18.31 -15.79 26.17
C ALA A 97 -18.44 -16.46 24.80
N ASN A 98 -19.63 -16.37 24.18
CA ASN A 98 -19.91 -17.03 22.90
C ASN A 98 -19.54 -16.14 21.72
N SER A 99 -19.04 -16.75 20.65
CA SER A 99 -18.90 -16.11 19.34
C SER A 99 -20.15 -16.31 18.48
N PHE A 100 -20.26 -15.51 17.43
CA PHE A 100 -21.35 -15.54 16.45
C PHE A 100 -20.78 -15.59 15.04
N ASP A 101 -21.52 -16.18 14.12
CA ASP A 101 -21.07 -16.29 12.73
C ASP A 101 -21.39 -15.02 11.94
N LEU A 102 -22.53 -14.42 12.24
CA LEU A 102 -23.11 -13.31 11.51
C LEU A 102 -23.59 -12.24 12.49
N VAL A 103 -23.62 -10.99 12.04
CA VAL A 103 -24.15 -9.86 12.82
C VAL A 103 -25.13 -9.04 11.97
N LEU A 104 -26.32 -8.83 12.51
CA LEU A 104 -27.29 -7.86 12.02
C LEU A 104 -27.41 -6.72 13.05
N ASP A 105 -26.88 -5.56 12.69
CA ASP A 105 -26.84 -4.38 13.55
C ASP A 105 -27.92 -3.37 13.12
N LEU A 106 -28.91 -3.17 13.98
CA LEU A 106 -30.02 -2.23 13.78
C LEU A 106 -29.73 -0.85 14.37
N ARG A 107 -28.57 -0.67 15.02
CA ARG A 107 -28.20 0.61 15.62
C ARG A 107 -27.90 1.64 14.53
N GLN A 108 -28.20 2.91 14.86
CA GLN A 108 -27.85 4.05 14.01
C GLN A 108 -26.32 4.22 13.88
N GLU A 109 -25.60 4.02 14.98
CA GLU A 109 -24.13 3.99 14.96
C GLU A 109 -23.64 2.57 14.71
N ALA A 110 -22.83 2.40 13.66
CA ALA A 110 -22.26 1.11 13.29
C ALA A 110 -21.32 0.58 14.38
N GLY A 111 -21.34 -0.74 14.59
CA GLY A 111 -20.41 -1.43 15.48
C GLY A 111 -18.96 -1.47 15.02
N PHE A 112 -18.68 -1.09 13.77
CA PHE A 112 -17.35 -0.99 13.18
C PHE A 112 -17.12 0.40 12.61
N GLN A 113 -15.90 0.92 12.76
CA GLN A 113 -15.49 2.22 12.23
C GLN A 113 -14.82 2.11 10.84
N SER A 114 -14.48 0.89 10.42
CA SER A 114 -13.89 0.60 9.12
C SER A 114 -14.84 0.99 7.99
N THR A 115 -14.33 1.68 6.97
CA THR A 115 -15.09 2.05 5.76
C THR A 115 -15.65 0.82 5.05
N LEU A 116 -14.88 -0.27 5.01
CA LEU A 116 -15.28 -1.56 4.47
C LEU A 116 -15.51 -2.54 5.63
N SER A 117 -16.78 -2.78 5.95
CA SER A 117 -17.18 -3.63 7.07
C SER A 117 -16.72 -5.09 6.90
N PRO A 118 -16.44 -5.82 8.00
CA PRO A 118 -16.13 -7.24 7.94
C PRO A 118 -17.22 -8.05 7.22
N ILE A 119 -16.80 -9.07 6.47
CA ILE A 119 -17.73 -10.02 5.84
C ILE A 119 -18.61 -10.64 6.95
N GLY A 120 -19.92 -10.73 6.73
CA GLY A 120 -20.88 -11.27 7.69
C GLY A 120 -21.46 -10.24 8.68
N TYR A 121 -20.99 -8.99 8.66
CA TYR A 121 -21.59 -7.88 9.39
C TYR A 121 -22.47 -7.04 8.46
N PHE A 122 -23.73 -6.83 8.85
CA PHE A 122 -24.68 -6.00 8.12
C PHE A 122 -25.30 -4.97 9.05
N GLN A 123 -25.18 -3.69 8.69
CA GLN A 123 -25.95 -2.64 9.34
C GLN A 123 -27.24 -2.41 8.57
N LEU A 124 -28.38 -2.49 9.26
CA LEU A 124 -29.69 -2.21 8.66
C LEU A 124 -30.13 -0.79 9.04
N THR A 125 -30.09 0.12 8.07
CA THR A 125 -30.50 1.52 8.29
C THR A 125 -31.98 1.78 8.01
N ALA A 126 -32.62 0.89 7.24
CA ALA A 126 -34.04 0.95 6.93
C ALA A 126 -34.66 -0.45 6.87
N ILE A 127 -35.79 -0.65 7.57
CA ILE A 127 -36.51 -1.94 7.63
C ILE A 127 -36.89 -2.46 6.23
N GLY A 128 -37.12 -1.57 5.26
CA GLY A 128 -37.43 -1.95 3.88
C GLY A 128 -36.33 -2.74 3.17
N GLU A 129 -35.07 -2.66 3.64
CA GLU A 129 -33.93 -3.39 3.08
C GLU A 129 -33.78 -4.80 3.66
N LEU A 130 -34.50 -5.10 4.75
CA LEU A 130 -34.37 -6.34 5.50
C LEU A 130 -34.49 -7.60 4.62
N PRO A 131 -35.45 -7.74 3.69
CA PRO A 131 -35.53 -8.96 2.88
C PRO A 131 -34.26 -9.24 2.08
N ARG A 132 -33.63 -8.19 1.52
CA ARG A 132 -32.37 -8.29 0.79
C ARG A 132 -31.22 -8.65 1.74
N VAL A 133 -31.15 -8.03 2.91
CA VAL A 133 -30.12 -8.34 3.91
C VAL A 133 -30.24 -9.78 4.41
N VAL A 134 -31.45 -10.28 4.62
CA VAL A 134 -31.69 -11.67 5.02
C VAL A 134 -31.27 -12.66 3.93
N GLU A 135 -31.51 -12.34 2.65
CA GLU A 135 -30.99 -13.14 1.53
C GLU A 135 -29.46 -13.19 1.55
N GLN A 136 -28.79 -12.04 1.71
CA GLN A 136 -27.33 -11.96 1.82
C GLN A 136 -26.78 -12.71 3.04
N LEU A 137 -27.47 -12.66 4.19
CA LEU A 137 -27.09 -13.42 5.38
C LEU A 137 -27.20 -14.93 5.13
N ASN A 138 -28.24 -15.39 4.43
CA ASN A 138 -28.43 -16.80 4.08
C ASN A 138 -27.33 -17.30 3.14
N ASP A 139 -26.91 -16.48 2.17
CA ASP A 139 -25.81 -16.80 1.26
C ASP A 139 -24.46 -16.96 1.96
N LEU A 140 -24.35 -16.48 3.21
CA LEU A 140 -23.16 -16.58 4.06
C LEU A 140 -23.26 -17.69 5.13
N VAL A 141 -24.20 -18.63 4.98
CA VAL A 141 -24.24 -19.88 5.79
C VAL A 141 -23.59 -21.02 5.02
N GLY A 142 -22.55 -21.62 5.59
CA GLY A 142 -21.76 -22.67 4.96
C GLY A 142 -20.26 -22.50 5.13
N ILE A 143 -19.50 -23.11 4.23
CA ILE A 143 -18.03 -23.04 4.19
C ILE A 143 -17.62 -22.27 2.93
N PHE A 144 -16.79 -21.26 3.11
CA PHE A 144 -16.37 -20.35 2.04
C PHE A 144 -14.86 -20.22 2.05
N ASP A 145 -14.26 -20.24 0.87
CA ASP A 145 -12.84 -19.98 0.70
C ASP A 145 -12.64 -18.70 -0.10
N LYS A 146 -11.72 -17.85 0.38
CA LYS A 146 -11.18 -16.77 -0.44
C LYS A 146 -9.66 -16.87 -0.53
N PRO A 147 -9.05 -16.44 -1.64
CA PRO A 147 -7.59 -16.35 -1.74
C PRO A 147 -7.01 -15.45 -0.64
N LYS A 148 -5.79 -15.76 -0.20
CA LYS A 148 -4.97 -14.80 0.54
C LYS A 148 -4.37 -13.81 -0.45
N TYR A 149 -4.93 -12.61 -0.48
CA TYR A 149 -4.61 -11.57 -1.46
C TYR A 149 -3.31 -10.80 -1.21
N PHE A 150 -2.59 -11.04 -0.11
CA PHE A 150 -1.39 -10.29 0.24
C PHE A 150 -0.20 -11.20 0.59
N SER A 151 0.99 -10.67 0.33
CA SER A 151 2.26 -11.18 0.82
C SER A 151 3.08 -10.03 1.41
N TYR A 152 3.74 -10.30 2.53
CA TYR A 152 4.49 -9.31 3.30
C TYR A 152 5.96 -9.74 3.43
N LEU A 153 6.84 -8.87 2.96
CA LEU A 153 8.30 -9.01 3.00
C LEU A 153 8.87 -8.09 4.08
N GLU A 154 9.06 -8.65 5.28
CA GLU A 154 9.51 -7.90 6.46
C GLU A 154 10.85 -7.20 6.23
N GLU A 155 11.77 -7.83 5.50
CA GLU A 155 13.11 -7.33 5.24
C GLU A 155 13.12 -6.06 4.36
N LYS A 156 12.05 -5.83 3.59
CA LYS A 156 11.86 -4.60 2.79
C LYS A 156 11.04 -3.55 3.54
N CYS A 157 10.49 -3.86 4.72
CA CYS A 157 9.51 -2.99 5.37
C CYS A 157 10.16 -1.76 6.02
N ALA A 158 9.74 -0.57 5.59
CA ALA A 158 10.19 0.68 6.17
C ALA A 158 9.59 1.00 7.56
N HIS A 159 8.57 0.25 7.97
CA HIS A 159 7.98 0.35 9.31
C HIS A 159 8.83 -0.39 10.35
N SER A 160 9.19 -1.65 10.06
CA SER A 160 9.72 -2.58 11.07
C SER A 160 11.22 -2.52 11.32
N ARG A 161 11.99 -1.94 10.40
CA ARG A 161 13.45 -2.08 10.42
C ARG A 161 14.15 -1.32 11.55
N ASN A 162 13.56 -0.24 12.08
CA ASN A 162 14.29 0.71 12.94
C ASN A 162 13.69 0.92 14.34
N GLN A 163 12.64 0.19 14.75
CA GLN A 163 11.97 0.34 16.06
C GLN A 163 11.61 1.80 16.43
N ILE A 164 11.46 2.64 15.41
CA ILE A 164 10.96 4.01 15.46
C ILE A 164 9.65 3.96 14.70
N GLU A 165 8.66 4.79 15.07
CA GLU A 165 7.42 4.90 14.29
C GLU A 165 7.76 5.24 12.83
N GLY A 166 7.65 4.22 11.98
CA GLY A 166 8.11 4.26 10.60
C GLY A 166 6.98 4.56 9.63
N CYS A 167 7.09 4.04 8.41
CA CYS A 167 6.04 4.20 7.39
C CYS A 167 4.71 3.58 7.85
N ARG A 168 3.59 4.31 7.75
CA ARG A 168 2.24 3.82 8.11
C ARG A 168 1.27 3.69 6.93
N GLN A 169 1.72 3.97 5.71
CA GLN A 169 0.84 4.08 4.53
C GLN A 169 -0.09 2.87 4.33
N CYS A 170 0.37 1.64 4.57
CA CYS A 170 -0.47 0.46 4.44
C CYS A 170 -1.56 0.33 5.53
N ILE A 171 -1.29 0.82 6.74
CA ILE A 171 -2.27 0.87 7.84
C ILE A 171 -3.29 1.95 7.50
N ASP A 172 -2.81 3.16 7.20
CA ASP A 172 -3.66 4.34 7.04
C ASP A 172 -4.56 4.26 5.80
N ILE A 173 -4.18 3.49 4.77
CA ILE A 173 -5.00 3.30 3.55
C ILE A 173 -5.99 2.14 3.65
N CYS A 174 -5.89 1.28 4.68
CA CYS A 174 -6.66 0.04 4.71
C CYS A 174 -8.12 0.30 5.07
N SER A 175 -9.01 0.24 4.07
CA SER A 175 -10.46 0.42 4.30
C SER A 175 -11.10 -0.64 5.20
N ALA A 176 -10.48 -1.80 5.35
CA ALA A 176 -11.02 -2.93 6.13
C ALA A 176 -10.43 -3.05 7.54
N ASP A 177 -9.58 -2.10 7.96
CA ASP A 177 -8.81 -2.15 9.22
C ASP A 177 -8.08 -3.49 9.45
N ALA A 178 -7.71 -4.16 8.35
CA ALA A 178 -7.07 -5.47 8.37
C ALA A 178 -5.59 -5.39 8.74
N ILE A 179 -4.98 -4.20 8.76
CA ILE A 179 -3.54 -3.99 8.92
C ILE A 179 -3.29 -3.18 10.19
N THR A 180 -2.49 -3.74 11.08
CA THR A 180 -2.12 -3.11 12.36
C THR A 180 -0.61 -3.15 12.59
N SER A 181 -0.14 -2.40 13.59
CA SER A 181 1.24 -2.46 14.08
C SER A 181 1.26 -3.07 15.48
N VAL A 182 2.00 -4.15 15.65
CA VAL A 182 2.25 -4.82 16.93
C VAL A 182 3.75 -4.91 17.11
N ASP A 183 4.30 -4.34 18.19
CA ASP A 183 5.75 -4.31 18.46
C ASP A 183 6.60 -3.79 17.29
N PHE A 184 6.12 -2.73 16.62
CA PHE A 184 6.72 -2.15 15.41
C PHE A 184 6.73 -3.09 14.19
N GLN A 185 6.02 -4.21 14.22
CA GLN A 185 5.83 -5.10 13.08
C GLN A 185 4.45 -4.94 12.46
N ILE A 186 4.39 -5.01 11.13
CA ILE A 186 3.11 -5.00 10.42
C ILE A 186 2.47 -6.38 10.56
N VAL A 187 1.24 -6.40 11.06
CA VAL A 187 0.40 -7.59 11.14
C VAL A 187 -0.83 -7.38 10.28
N VAL A 188 -1.07 -8.32 9.36
CA VAL A 188 -2.25 -8.30 8.49
C VAL A 188 -3.16 -9.44 8.88
N ASN A 189 -4.40 -9.13 9.27
CA ASN A 189 -5.44 -10.11 9.52
C ASN A 189 -6.01 -10.63 8.19
N PRO A 190 -5.77 -11.90 7.82
CA PRO A 190 -6.22 -12.43 6.54
C PRO A 190 -7.74 -12.59 6.46
N TYR A 191 -8.46 -12.66 7.57
CA TYR A 191 -9.92 -12.77 7.60
C TYR A 191 -10.61 -11.42 7.35
N LEU A 192 -10.00 -10.31 7.79
CA LEU A 192 -10.48 -8.96 7.50
C LEU A 192 -10.01 -8.44 6.12
N CYS A 193 -8.89 -8.93 5.60
CA CYS A 193 -8.38 -8.50 4.30
C CYS A 193 -9.32 -8.94 3.17
N GLN A 194 -9.99 -7.99 2.50
CA GLN A 194 -10.92 -8.27 1.40
C GLN A 194 -10.30 -8.11 0.00
N GLY A 195 -8.99 -7.91 -0.10
CA GLY A 195 -8.30 -7.96 -1.40
C GLY A 195 -8.44 -6.72 -2.30
N CYS A 196 -8.73 -5.53 -1.75
CA CYS A 196 -8.75 -4.28 -2.54
C CYS A 196 -7.39 -3.91 -3.16
N GLY A 197 -6.29 -4.27 -2.50
CA GLY A 197 -4.92 -4.07 -3.02
C GLY A 197 -4.30 -2.69 -2.76
N ASP A 198 -5.03 -1.72 -2.21
CA ASP A 198 -4.55 -0.35 -1.94
C ASP A 198 -3.21 -0.33 -1.19
N CYS A 199 -3.04 -1.19 -0.18
CA CYS A 199 -1.83 -1.31 0.62
C CYS A 199 -0.59 -1.70 -0.22
N SER A 200 -0.76 -2.50 -1.27
CA SER A 200 0.32 -2.89 -2.18
C SER A 200 0.69 -1.76 -3.13
N VAL A 201 -0.30 -0.96 -3.53
CA VAL A 201 -0.13 0.22 -4.40
C VAL A 201 0.61 1.31 -3.65
N VAL A 202 0.23 1.64 -2.41
CA VAL A 202 0.92 2.71 -1.65
C VAL A 202 2.25 2.28 -1.04
N CYS A 203 2.58 0.99 -1.01
CA CYS A 203 3.82 0.52 -0.36
C CYS A 203 5.07 1.01 -1.13
N PRO A 204 5.89 1.92 -0.56
CA PRO A 204 6.97 2.54 -1.31
C PRO A 204 8.15 1.60 -1.56
N SER A 205 8.39 0.66 -0.63
CA SER A 205 9.47 -0.32 -0.71
C SER A 205 9.08 -1.60 -1.43
N GLY A 206 7.79 -1.79 -1.73
CA GLY A 206 7.27 -3.07 -2.23
C GLY A 206 7.32 -4.19 -1.18
N ALA A 207 7.34 -3.86 0.11
CA ALA A 207 7.23 -4.84 1.19
C ALA A 207 5.85 -5.51 1.23
N MET A 208 4.78 -4.76 0.93
CA MET A 208 3.44 -5.29 0.77
C MET A 208 3.18 -5.57 -0.71
N ASN A 209 2.82 -6.81 -1.04
CA ASN A 209 2.54 -7.25 -2.41
C ASN A 209 1.14 -7.81 -2.52
N TYR A 210 0.48 -7.54 -3.65
CA TYR A 210 -0.71 -8.28 -4.05
C TYR A 210 -0.29 -9.68 -4.50
N GLN A 211 -0.92 -10.70 -3.92
CA GLN A 211 -0.45 -12.08 -4.03
C GLN A 211 -1.22 -12.92 -5.05
N TYR A 212 -2.48 -12.58 -5.34
CA TYR A 212 -3.30 -13.43 -6.20
C TYR A 212 -4.28 -12.68 -7.09
N PRO A 213 -4.02 -12.60 -8.41
CA PRO A 213 -2.77 -13.02 -9.07
C PRO A 213 -1.57 -12.19 -8.60
N SER A 214 -0.37 -12.76 -8.61
CA SER A 214 0.83 -11.98 -8.26
C SER A 214 1.15 -10.95 -9.34
N ARG A 215 1.96 -9.93 -9.00
CA ARG A 215 2.45 -8.94 -9.99
C ARG A 215 3.14 -9.62 -11.17
N GLN A 216 3.97 -10.63 -10.89
CA GLN A 216 4.64 -11.43 -11.91
C GLN A 216 3.64 -12.10 -12.85
N ASP A 217 2.56 -12.70 -12.32
CA ASP A 217 1.51 -13.33 -13.13
C ASP A 217 0.81 -12.30 -14.02
N ILE A 218 0.43 -11.16 -13.46
CA ILE A 218 -0.24 -10.09 -14.19
C ILE A 218 0.62 -9.60 -15.36
N LEU A 219 1.90 -9.34 -15.12
CA LEU A 219 2.84 -8.88 -16.15
C LEU A 219 3.06 -9.95 -17.24
N ASN A 220 3.18 -11.22 -16.85
CA ASN A 220 3.31 -12.31 -17.81
C ASN A 220 2.05 -12.47 -18.67
N ARG A 221 0.86 -12.37 -18.08
CA ARG A 221 -0.42 -12.39 -18.78
C ARG A 221 -0.55 -11.22 -19.75
N LEU A 222 -0.26 -9.99 -19.32
CA LEU A 222 -0.27 -8.79 -20.17
C LEU A 222 0.67 -8.94 -21.37
N ARG A 223 1.89 -9.42 -21.13
CA ARG A 223 2.87 -9.64 -22.20
C ARG A 223 2.40 -10.70 -23.20
N SER A 224 1.82 -11.81 -22.72
CA SER A 224 1.23 -12.84 -23.58
C SER A 224 0.05 -12.31 -24.39
N MET A 225 -0.84 -11.53 -23.77
CA MET A 225 -1.99 -10.88 -24.42
C MET A 225 -1.56 -10.02 -25.60
N LEU A 226 -0.65 -9.07 -25.36
CA LEU A 226 -0.18 -8.13 -26.38
C LEU A 226 0.60 -8.85 -27.47
N LYS A 227 1.42 -9.85 -27.12
CA LYS A 227 2.13 -10.68 -28.11
C LYS A 227 1.16 -11.41 -29.04
N ALA A 228 0.09 -12.01 -28.50
CA ALA A 228 -0.92 -12.70 -29.28
C ALA A 228 -1.71 -11.72 -30.16
N PHE A 229 -2.08 -10.53 -29.64
CA PHE A 229 -2.74 -9.48 -30.40
C PHE A 229 -1.95 -9.08 -31.65
N TYR A 230 -0.65 -8.79 -31.48
CA TYR A 230 0.22 -8.42 -32.59
C TYR A 230 0.47 -9.58 -33.56
N ALA A 231 0.64 -10.82 -33.06
CA ALA A 231 0.80 -11.99 -33.91
C ALA A 231 -0.44 -12.26 -34.81
N ALA A 232 -1.62 -11.84 -34.35
CA ALA A 232 -2.86 -11.90 -35.11
C ALA A 232 -3.05 -10.72 -36.09
N GLY A 233 -2.08 -9.80 -36.18
CA GLY A 233 -2.14 -8.63 -37.07
C GLY A 233 -2.88 -7.42 -36.49
N GLY A 234 -3.18 -7.43 -35.18
CA GLY A 234 -3.75 -6.28 -34.50
C GLY A 234 -2.78 -5.08 -34.50
N VAL A 235 -3.35 -3.88 -34.52
CA VAL A 235 -2.61 -2.61 -34.44
C VAL A 235 -3.25 -1.74 -33.35
N GLN A 236 -2.45 -0.88 -32.71
CA GLN A 236 -2.93 0.12 -31.75
C GLN A 236 -3.83 -0.43 -30.63
N PRO A 237 -3.33 -1.37 -29.79
CA PRO A 237 -4.14 -1.95 -28.73
C PRO A 237 -4.43 -0.95 -27.60
N THR A 238 -5.70 -0.81 -27.23
CA THR A 238 -6.12 -0.18 -25.97
C THR A 238 -6.30 -1.26 -24.91
N VAL A 239 -5.49 -1.23 -23.86
CA VAL A 239 -5.64 -2.13 -22.70
C VAL A 239 -6.52 -1.45 -21.66
N VAL A 240 -7.58 -2.13 -21.25
CA VAL A 240 -8.52 -1.63 -20.24
C VAL A 240 -8.44 -2.52 -19.01
N PHE A 241 -7.88 -2.01 -17.92
CA PHE A 241 -7.99 -2.63 -16.61
C PHE A 241 -9.36 -2.31 -16.03
N CYS A 242 -10.10 -3.32 -15.60
CA CYS A 242 -11.44 -3.17 -15.01
C CYS A 242 -11.67 -4.21 -13.91
N ASN A 243 -12.65 -3.98 -13.04
CA ASN A 243 -13.09 -5.04 -12.13
C ASN A 243 -13.73 -6.18 -12.93
N ALA A 244 -13.63 -7.41 -12.43
CA ALA A 244 -14.20 -8.58 -13.09
C ALA A 244 -15.71 -8.46 -13.34
N GLU A 245 -16.42 -7.83 -12.41
CA GLU A 245 -17.87 -7.57 -12.46
C GLU A 245 -18.25 -6.61 -13.61
N ASP A 246 -17.40 -5.61 -13.85
CA ASP A 246 -17.60 -4.57 -14.88
C ASP A 246 -17.46 -5.11 -16.31
N ARG A 247 -16.90 -6.33 -16.47
CA ARG A 247 -16.74 -6.97 -17.78
C ARG A 247 -18.08 -7.10 -18.51
N SER A 248 -19.16 -7.33 -17.76
CA SER A 248 -20.52 -7.43 -18.29
C SER A 248 -21.01 -6.10 -18.90
N VAL A 249 -20.60 -4.97 -18.33
CA VAL A 249 -20.94 -3.62 -18.80
C VAL A 249 -20.28 -3.33 -20.15
N LEU A 250 -19.03 -3.79 -20.33
CA LEU A 250 -18.24 -3.55 -21.53
C LEU A 250 -18.50 -4.56 -22.67
N THR A 251 -19.46 -5.48 -22.52
CA THR A 251 -19.69 -6.59 -23.46
C THR A 251 -19.93 -6.12 -24.91
N SER A 252 -20.63 -5.00 -25.10
CA SER A 252 -20.93 -4.44 -26.42
C SER A 252 -19.69 -3.91 -27.18
N HIS A 253 -18.58 -3.67 -26.48
CA HIS A 253 -17.33 -3.14 -27.02
C HIS A 253 -16.16 -4.12 -26.82
N ARG A 254 -16.46 -5.41 -26.59
CA ARG A 254 -15.46 -6.45 -26.28
C ARG A 254 -14.40 -6.66 -27.37
N ASN A 255 -14.66 -6.19 -28.59
CA ASN A 255 -13.76 -6.32 -29.74
C ASN A 255 -12.94 -5.04 -29.98
N ASP A 256 -13.23 -3.96 -29.26
CA ASP A 256 -12.54 -2.67 -29.40
C ASP A 256 -11.38 -2.53 -28.41
N TYR A 257 -11.41 -3.31 -27.33
CA TYR A 257 -10.50 -3.21 -26.21
C TYR A 257 -9.90 -4.56 -25.83
N LEU A 258 -8.66 -4.56 -25.38
CA LEU A 258 -8.06 -5.66 -24.66
C LEU A 258 -8.44 -5.54 -23.18
N LEU A 259 -9.55 -6.18 -22.81
CA LEU A 259 -10.06 -6.15 -21.43
C LEU A 259 -9.16 -6.99 -20.52
N PHE A 260 -8.72 -6.42 -19.41
CA PHE A 260 -7.92 -7.10 -18.41
C PHE A 260 -8.65 -7.06 -17.06
N PRO A 261 -9.50 -8.06 -16.75
CA PRO A 261 -10.27 -8.09 -15.53
C PRO A 261 -9.38 -8.33 -14.31
N LEU A 262 -9.67 -7.62 -13.23
CA LEU A 262 -9.01 -7.67 -11.94
C LEU A 262 -10.03 -7.89 -10.83
N GLU A 263 -9.58 -8.40 -9.68
CA GLU A 263 -10.39 -8.45 -8.45
C GLU A 263 -10.74 -7.04 -7.96
N SER A 264 -9.77 -6.13 -8.07
CA SER A 264 -9.94 -4.71 -7.82
C SER A 264 -8.97 -3.93 -8.69
N LEU A 265 -9.34 -2.74 -9.15
CA LEU A 265 -8.43 -1.85 -9.87
C LEU A 265 -7.14 -1.53 -9.09
N SER A 266 -7.22 -1.43 -7.77
CA SER A 266 -6.05 -1.22 -6.89
C SER A 266 -5.23 -2.49 -6.63
N SER A 267 -5.53 -3.62 -7.28
CA SER A 267 -4.63 -4.78 -7.29
C SER A 267 -3.36 -4.55 -8.12
N VAL A 268 -3.34 -3.50 -8.95
CA VAL A 268 -2.20 -3.12 -9.80
C VAL A 268 -1.85 -1.65 -9.62
N GLY A 269 -0.54 -1.34 -9.60
CA GLY A 269 -0.03 0.01 -9.51
C GLY A 269 0.62 0.52 -10.80
N ALA A 270 1.28 1.68 -10.72
CA ALA A 270 1.94 2.31 -11.86
C ALA A 270 2.94 1.41 -12.58
N GLU A 271 3.60 0.50 -11.86
CA GLU A 271 4.56 -0.44 -12.45
C GLU A 271 3.91 -1.35 -13.49
N VAL A 272 2.64 -1.72 -13.31
CA VAL A 272 1.90 -2.58 -14.25
C VAL A 272 1.35 -1.75 -15.42
N TRP A 273 0.83 -0.56 -15.15
CA TRP A 273 0.29 0.32 -16.20
C TRP A 273 1.37 0.77 -17.17
N LEU A 274 2.52 1.20 -16.65
CA LEU A 274 3.67 1.57 -17.46
C LEU A 274 4.26 0.36 -18.18
N ALA A 275 4.26 -0.83 -17.55
CA ALA A 275 4.68 -2.05 -18.22
C ALA A 275 3.75 -2.44 -19.37
N ALA A 276 2.43 -2.22 -19.25
CA ALA A 276 1.50 -2.44 -20.35
C ALA A 276 1.85 -1.55 -21.56
N LEU A 277 2.11 -0.25 -21.34
CA LEU A 277 2.62 0.65 -22.39
C LEU A 277 3.95 0.14 -22.96
N ALA A 278 4.89 -0.27 -22.10
CA ALA A 278 6.20 -0.79 -22.53
C ALA A 278 6.08 -2.09 -23.36
N PHE A 279 5.10 -2.94 -23.06
CA PHE A 279 4.76 -4.14 -23.84
C PHE A 279 3.99 -3.85 -25.12
N GLY A 280 3.78 -2.57 -25.45
CA GLY A 280 3.17 -2.13 -26.70
C GLY A 280 1.70 -1.75 -26.60
N ALA A 281 1.09 -1.66 -25.41
CA ALA A 281 -0.21 -1.00 -25.30
C ALA A 281 -0.09 0.43 -25.87
N GLY A 282 -0.97 0.76 -26.83
CA GLY A 282 -1.01 2.10 -27.40
C GLY A 282 -1.74 3.09 -26.49
N LEU A 283 -2.70 2.61 -25.72
CA LEU A 283 -3.38 3.32 -24.63
C LEU A 283 -3.63 2.37 -23.45
N VAL A 284 -3.60 2.90 -22.24
CA VAL A 284 -3.97 2.19 -21.01
C VAL A 284 -5.09 2.95 -20.28
N VAL A 285 -6.17 2.24 -19.98
CA VAL A 285 -7.34 2.78 -19.30
C VAL A 285 -7.58 2.03 -17.99
N LEU A 286 -7.86 2.77 -16.92
CA LEU A 286 -8.34 2.23 -15.65
C LEU A 286 -9.84 2.55 -15.55
N TYR A 287 -10.67 1.53 -15.73
CA TYR A 287 -12.12 1.67 -15.86
C TYR A 287 -12.88 1.08 -14.67
N HIS A 288 -13.93 1.77 -14.23
CA HIS A 288 -14.92 1.26 -13.28
C HIS A 288 -16.33 1.71 -13.65
N SER A 289 -17.34 0.87 -13.45
CA SER A 289 -18.75 1.29 -13.63
C SER A 289 -19.38 1.84 -12.35
N GLU A 290 -18.94 1.37 -11.19
CA GLU A 290 -19.43 1.79 -9.87
C GLU A 290 -18.39 2.64 -9.12
N PRO A 291 -18.81 3.53 -8.20
CA PRO A 291 -17.88 4.32 -7.41
C PRO A 291 -16.88 3.46 -6.64
N LEU A 292 -15.60 3.83 -6.67
CA LEU A 292 -14.57 3.16 -5.87
C LEU A 292 -14.61 3.61 -4.40
N LEU A 293 -13.99 2.80 -3.54
CA LEU A 293 -13.68 3.21 -2.17
C LEU A 293 -12.80 4.47 -2.19
N ALA A 294 -13.01 5.35 -1.22
CA ALA A 294 -12.22 6.58 -1.10
C ALA A 294 -10.71 6.30 -0.98
N SER A 295 -10.33 5.19 -0.33
CA SER A 295 -8.93 4.73 -0.25
C SER A 295 -8.35 4.40 -1.62
N SER A 296 -9.12 3.69 -2.45
CA SER A 296 -8.72 3.28 -3.79
C SER A 296 -8.64 4.48 -4.74
N GLU A 297 -9.59 5.41 -4.67
CA GLU A 297 -9.51 6.68 -5.42
C GLU A 297 -8.23 7.44 -5.07
N LEU A 298 -7.92 7.60 -3.78
CA LEU A 298 -6.72 8.30 -3.34
C LEU A 298 -5.44 7.62 -3.84
N ALA A 299 -5.36 6.29 -3.71
CA ALA A 299 -4.19 5.51 -4.12
C ALA A 299 -3.95 5.59 -5.63
N LEU A 300 -4.99 5.36 -6.44
CA LEU A 300 -4.90 5.36 -7.90
C LEU A 300 -4.58 6.76 -8.45
N ASN A 301 -5.22 7.80 -7.93
CA ASN A 301 -4.99 9.17 -8.41
C ASN A 301 -3.57 9.65 -8.15
N ASN A 302 -3.00 9.34 -6.98
CA ASN A 302 -1.61 9.68 -6.67
C ASN A 302 -0.61 8.98 -7.60
N GLU A 303 -0.78 7.68 -7.85
CA GLU A 303 0.11 6.93 -8.76
C GLU A 303 -0.05 7.40 -10.23
N LEU A 304 -1.26 7.77 -10.65
CA LEU A 304 -1.51 8.34 -11.97
C LEU A 304 -0.85 9.70 -12.15
N GLU A 305 -0.94 10.60 -11.16
CA GLU A 305 -0.28 11.91 -11.20
C GLU A 305 1.23 11.75 -11.43
N VAL A 306 1.87 10.89 -10.63
CA VAL A 306 3.31 10.62 -10.73
C VAL A 306 3.66 9.99 -12.09
N SER A 307 2.89 8.99 -12.53
CA SER A 307 3.14 8.29 -13.79
C SER A 307 3.02 9.21 -15.00
N ARG A 308 1.97 10.06 -15.03
CA ARG A 308 1.75 11.05 -16.08
C ARG A 308 2.83 12.11 -16.08
N ALA A 309 3.27 12.60 -14.92
CA ALA A 309 4.38 13.55 -14.85
C ALA A 309 5.68 12.97 -15.46
N ILE A 310 5.96 11.68 -15.23
CA ILE A 310 7.10 10.98 -15.82
C ILE A 310 6.91 10.80 -17.35
N LEU A 311 5.73 10.38 -17.81
CA LEU A 311 5.44 10.28 -19.25
C LEU A 311 5.57 11.64 -19.95
N MET A 312 5.00 12.70 -19.39
CA MET A 312 5.10 14.07 -19.93
C MET A 312 6.54 14.59 -19.94
N GLY A 313 7.34 14.26 -18.93
CA GLY A 313 8.75 14.60 -18.92
C GLY A 313 9.52 14.01 -20.11
N MET A 314 9.13 12.81 -20.56
CA MET A 314 9.67 12.16 -21.77
C MET A 314 9.08 12.71 -23.08
N GLY A 315 8.15 13.68 -22.99
CA GLY A 315 7.44 14.25 -24.13
C GLY A 315 6.32 13.35 -24.69
N PHE A 316 5.84 12.38 -23.90
CA PHE A 316 4.62 11.64 -24.22
C PHE A 316 3.37 12.40 -23.76
N SER A 317 2.22 12.08 -24.35
CA SER A 317 0.92 12.61 -23.90
C SER A 317 0.52 12.01 -22.56
N GLU A 318 0.02 12.84 -21.63
CA GLU A 318 -0.59 12.37 -20.37
C GLU A 318 -1.83 11.51 -20.60
N LYS A 319 -2.44 11.61 -21.78
CA LYS A 319 -3.64 10.87 -22.18
C LYS A 319 -3.36 9.41 -22.54
N LEU A 320 -2.09 8.99 -22.64
CA LEU A 320 -1.74 7.58 -22.85
C LEU A 320 -2.19 6.67 -21.70
N LEU A 321 -2.36 7.24 -20.50
CA LEU A 321 -2.74 6.54 -19.28
C LEU A 321 -3.82 7.34 -18.57
N TYR A 322 -5.04 6.81 -18.45
CA TYR A 322 -6.15 7.57 -17.88
C TYR A 322 -7.25 6.75 -17.21
N ARG A 323 -8.09 7.45 -16.44
CA ARG A 323 -9.29 6.93 -15.77
C ARG A 323 -10.51 7.12 -16.66
N SER A 324 -11.43 6.16 -16.62
CA SER A 324 -12.75 6.29 -17.24
C SER A 324 -13.80 5.67 -16.33
N GLU A 325 -14.99 6.24 -16.31
CA GLU A 325 -16.11 5.75 -15.50
C GLU A 325 -17.44 5.80 -16.25
N GLY A 326 -18.44 5.07 -15.74
CA GLY A 326 -19.81 5.03 -16.24
C GLY A 326 -20.10 3.79 -17.08
N VAL A 327 -21.00 3.89 -18.05
CA VAL A 327 -21.50 2.72 -18.83
C VAL A 327 -20.64 2.36 -20.05
N LEU A 328 -19.67 3.21 -20.40
CA LEU A 328 -18.78 3.03 -21.54
C LEU A 328 -17.41 3.65 -21.26
N VAL A 329 -16.39 3.19 -21.99
CA VAL A 329 -15.05 3.80 -21.94
C VAL A 329 -15.08 5.11 -22.70
N GLN A 330 -14.79 6.21 -22.01
CA GLN A 330 -14.77 7.54 -22.59
C GLN A 330 -13.52 7.72 -23.47
N ASN A 331 -13.72 8.11 -24.73
CA ASN A 331 -12.59 8.47 -25.59
C ASN A 331 -11.95 9.77 -25.11
N ASN A 332 -10.63 9.83 -25.14
CA ASN A 332 -9.86 11.00 -24.72
C ASN A 332 -9.13 11.70 -25.88
N ASP A 333 -9.39 11.28 -27.13
CA ASP A 333 -8.75 11.77 -28.37
C ASP A 333 -7.21 11.74 -28.31
N ALA A 334 -6.63 10.71 -27.69
CA ALA A 334 -5.19 10.52 -27.63
C ALA A 334 -4.65 9.83 -28.89
N ASP A 335 -3.49 10.29 -29.36
CA ASP A 335 -2.70 9.52 -30.31
C ASP A 335 -2.13 8.27 -29.64
N PHE A 336 -2.26 7.13 -30.31
CA PHE A 336 -1.75 5.86 -29.81
C PHE A 336 -0.23 5.83 -29.78
N LEU A 337 0.34 5.38 -28.67
CA LEU A 337 1.75 5.05 -28.59
C LEU A 337 2.07 3.89 -29.54
N THR A 338 3.14 4.03 -30.33
CA THR A 338 3.65 2.96 -31.20
C THR A 338 5.12 2.77 -30.94
N ILE A 339 5.48 1.63 -30.34
CA ILE A 339 6.86 1.27 -29.99
C ILE A 339 7.11 -0.21 -30.28
N LEU A 340 8.38 -0.63 -30.27
CA LEU A 340 8.68 -2.06 -30.23
C LEU A 340 8.37 -2.57 -28.81
N PRO A 341 7.57 -3.65 -28.65
CA PRO A 341 7.28 -4.23 -27.34
C PRO A 341 8.53 -4.62 -26.56
N ALA A 342 8.56 -4.30 -25.28
CA ALA A 342 9.57 -4.77 -24.33
C ALA A 342 9.49 -6.29 -24.15
N THR A 343 10.61 -6.89 -23.74
CA THR A 343 10.74 -8.34 -23.57
C THR A 343 11.08 -8.78 -22.15
N PHE A 344 11.24 -7.85 -21.21
CA PHE A 344 11.54 -8.18 -19.81
C PHE A 344 10.47 -9.10 -19.20
N ALA A 345 10.88 -9.97 -18.28
CA ALA A 345 9.98 -10.89 -17.59
C ALA A 345 9.19 -10.19 -16.49
N GLY A 346 8.00 -10.72 -16.15
CA GLY A 346 7.31 -10.30 -14.94
C GLY A 346 8.16 -10.59 -13.71
N ASP A 347 8.13 -9.68 -12.74
CA ASP A 347 8.85 -9.78 -11.47
C ASP A 347 7.95 -9.22 -10.35
N ASN A 348 8.09 -9.73 -9.14
CA ASN A 348 7.34 -9.26 -7.98
C ASN A 348 7.98 -8.02 -7.32
N ASP A 349 9.16 -7.56 -7.72
CA ASP A 349 9.73 -6.31 -7.27
C ASP A 349 9.12 -5.10 -7.99
N LYS A 350 8.18 -4.43 -7.30
CA LYS A 350 7.47 -3.23 -7.77
C LYS A 350 8.41 -2.19 -8.39
N ARG A 351 9.50 -1.86 -7.69
CA ARG A 351 10.41 -0.76 -8.08
C ARG A 351 11.26 -1.17 -9.28
N ALA A 352 11.66 -2.43 -9.35
CA ALA A 352 12.40 -2.96 -10.50
C ALA A 352 11.54 -2.94 -11.76
N VAL A 353 10.30 -3.43 -11.70
CA VAL A 353 9.37 -3.41 -12.83
C VAL A 353 9.07 -1.99 -13.30
N PHE A 354 8.76 -1.08 -12.37
CA PHE A 354 8.54 0.33 -12.68
C PHE A 354 9.73 0.90 -13.47
N ARG A 355 10.95 0.62 -13.00
CA ARG A 355 12.17 1.11 -13.62
C ARG A 355 12.37 0.51 -15.02
N LEU A 356 12.18 -0.79 -15.20
CA LEU A 356 12.30 -1.46 -16.49
C LEU A 356 11.31 -0.89 -17.52
N ALA A 357 10.07 -0.65 -17.10
CA ALA A 357 9.05 -0.07 -17.95
C ALA A 357 9.42 1.35 -18.39
N VAL A 358 9.81 2.22 -17.44
CA VAL A 358 10.20 3.61 -17.77
C VAL A 358 11.48 3.65 -18.61
N ASP A 359 12.51 2.86 -18.27
CA ASP A 359 13.77 2.81 -19.04
C ASP A 359 13.49 2.34 -20.48
N HIS A 360 12.55 1.40 -20.70
CA HIS A 360 12.13 1.00 -22.06
C HIS A 360 11.41 2.12 -22.80
N LEU A 361 10.42 2.75 -22.17
CA LEU A 361 9.66 3.87 -22.76
C LEU A 361 10.58 5.06 -23.10
N PHE A 362 11.59 5.32 -22.27
CA PHE A 362 12.55 6.40 -22.46
C PHE A 362 13.34 6.27 -23.78
N ASN A 363 13.55 5.05 -24.29
CA ASN A 363 14.21 4.85 -25.59
C ASN A 363 13.40 5.35 -26.79
N TYR A 364 12.09 5.56 -26.61
CA TYR A 364 11.16 6.06 -27.61
C TYR A 364 10.67 7.48 -27.33
N ALA A 365 11.21 8.11 -26.29
CA ALA A 365 10.84 9.44 -25.87
C ALA A 365 11.20 10.50 -26.93
N SER A 366 10.29 11.45 -27.17
CA SER A 366 10.56 12.62 -28.02
C SER A 366 11.49 13.61 -27.32
N GLN A 367 11.53 13.57 -25.98
CA GLN A 367 12.43 14.35 -25.14
C GLN A 367 13.27 13.43 -24.27
N GLN A 368 14.57 13.70 -24.17
CA GLN A 368 15.49 12.93 -23.31
C GLN A 368 16.02 13.81 -22.16
N PRO A 369 15.16 14.31 -21.26
CA PRO A 369 15.65 15.08 -20.14
C PRO A 369 16.45 14.19 -19.19
N ARG A 370 17.35 14.80 -18.41
CA ARG A 370 18.06 14.09 -17.34
C ARG A 370 17.13 13.69 -16.19
N GLN A 371 16.12 14.52 -15.92
CA GLN A 371 15.19 14.35 -14.83
C GLN A 371 13.88 15.10 -15.08
N VAL A 372 12.84 14.76 -14.33
CA VAL A 372 11.59 15.52 -14.23
C VAL A 372 11.30 15.83 -12.76
N LYS A 373 10.75 17.01 -12.48
CA LYS A 373 10.26 17.36 -11.14
C LYS A 373 8.93 16.67 -10.92
N LEU A 374 8.75 16.09 -9.74
CA LEU A 374 7.47 15.50 -9.35
C LEU A 374 6.77 16.39 -8.32
N SER A 375 5.44 16.40 -8.37
CA SER A 375 4.55 16.95 -7.36
C SER A 375 3.99 15.84 -6.48
N GLY A 376 3.34 16.21 -5.38
CA GLY A 376 2.58 15.28 -4.54
C GLY A 376 3.42 14.33 -3.67
N ASN A 377 2.74 13.32 -3.13
CA ASN A 377 3.32 12.28 -2.27
C ASN A 377 3.96 11.18 -3.14
N THR A 378 5.21 11.40 -3.57
CA THR A 378 5.93 10.47 -4.44
C THR A 378 6.98 9.65 -3.70
N VAL A 379 7.25 8.45 -4.20
CA VAL A 379 8.30 7.54 -3.70
C VAL A 379 9.65 7.74 -4.40
N TRP A 380 9.74 8.73 -5.30
CA TRP A 380 10.91 9.03 -6.12
C TRP A 380 11.46 10.42 -5.81
N GLY A 381 12.76 10.50 -5.55
CA GLY A 381 13.40 11.78 -5.32
C GLY A 381 14.76 11.64 -4.66
N GLU A 382 15.29 12.78 -4.25
CA GLU A 382 16.61 12.86 -3.63
C GLU A 382 16.58 13.41 -2.21
N VAL A 383 17.66 13.14 -1.48
CA VAL A 383 18.02 13.85 -0.24
C VAL A 383 19.07 14.90 -0.57
N LYS A 384 18.87 16.13 -0.09
CA LYS A 384 19.84 17.22 -0.13
C LYS A 384 20.40 17.44 1.27
N ALA A 385 21.69 17.77 1.35
CA ALA A 385 22.36 18.08 2.61
C ALA A 385 22.93 19.51 2.58
N ALA A 386 22.57 20.31 3.57
CA ALA A 386 23.18 21.59 3.87
C ALA A 386 24.55 21.33 4.53
N ARG A 387 25.62 21.50 3.76
CA ARG A 387 27.00 21.16 4.17
C ARG A 387 27.48 22.01 5.34
N ASP A 388 27.01 23.24 5.42
CA ASP A 388 27.25 24.22 6.49
C ASP A 388 26.51 23.89 7.79
N LEU A 389 25.48 23.02 7.77
CA LEU A 389 24.78 22.55 8.98
C LEU A 389 25.11 21.09 9.36
N CYS A 390 25.33 20.21 8.39
CA CYS A 390 25.56 18.78 8.64
C CYS A 390 26.86 18.55 9.43
N THR A 391 26.78 17.83 10.56
CA THR A 391 27.93 17.50 11.42
C THR A 391 28.47 16.09 11.20
N LEU A 392 27.89 15.32 10.26
CA LEU A 392 28.22 13.92 10.00
C LEU A 392 28.06 13.01 11.23
N CYS A 393 27.00 13.24 12.02
CA CYS A 393 26.63 12.40 13.18
C CYS A 393 26.06 11.03 12.80
N PHE A 394 25.67 10.84 11.53
CA PHE A 394 25.11 9.62 10.96
C PHE A 394 23.79 9.11 11.59
N SER A 395 23.06 9.93 12.35
CA SER A 395 21.68 9.61 12.78
C SER A 395 20.78 9.28 11.58
N CYS A 396 20.95 10.02 10.47
CA CYS A 396 20.19 9.79 9.23
C CYS A 396 20.54 8.46 8.54
N VAL A 397 21.77 7.98 8.66
CA VAL A 397 22.21 6.67 8.13
C VAL A 397 21.54 5.56 8.94
N SER A 398 21.60 5.66 10.26
CA SER A 398 20.98 4.70 11.18
C SER A 398 19.47 4.64 11.03
N ALA A 399 18.81 5.79 10.79
CA ALA A 399 17.37 5.86 10.61
C ALA A 399 16.89 5.50 9.18
N CYS A 400 17.77 5.25 8.20
CA CYS A 400 17.37 5.00 6.82
C CYS A 400 16.98 3.53 6.61
N PRO A 401 15.69 3.19 6.49
CA PRO A 401 15.26 1.79 6.47
C PRO A 401 15.52 1.09 5.14
N SER A 402 15.88 1.81 4.08
CA SER A 402 16.24 1.22 2.79
C SER A 402 17.74 1.18 2.54
N GLY A 403 18.56 1.73 3.46
CA GLY A 403 20.00 1.87 3.26
C GLY A 403 20.38 2.84 2.14
N ALA A 404 19.50 3.77 1.78
CA ALA A 404 19.75 4.80 0.78
C ALA A 404 20.80 5.83 1.24
N LEU A 405 20.93 6.08 2.54
CA LEU A 405 22.00 6.89 3.14
C LEU A 405 23.03 5.96 3.76
N GLN A 406 24.31 6.22 3.49
CA GLN A 406 25.43 5.38 3.91
C GLN A 406 26.58 6.25 4.43
N SER A 407 27.33 5.76 5.41
CA SER A 407 28.58 6.40 5.82
C SER A 407 29.72 6.06 4.85
N GLY A 408 30.74 6.92 4.79
CA GLY A 408 32.01 6.59 4.15
C GLY A 408 32.75 5.45 4.86
N GLN A 409 33.59 4.72 4.13
CA GLN A 409 34.40 3.63 4.71
C GLN A 409 35.69 4.14 5.36
N ASN A 410 36.37 5.10 4.73
CA ASN A 410 37.71 5.57 5.11
C ASN A 410 37.78 7.06 5.49
N SER A 411 36.72 7.83 5.20
CA SER A 411 36.63 9.24 5.58
C SER A 411 35.20 9.56 6.06
N PRO A 412 35.03 10.62 6.88
CA PRO A 412 33.71 11.11 7.26
C PRO A 412 32.94 11.63 6.05
N GLN A 413 32.16 10.75 5.43
CA GLN A 413 31.32 11.05 4.28
C GLN A 413 29.89 10.61 4.53
N LEU A 414 28.94 11.42 4.07
CA LEU A 414 27.55 11.03 3.90
C LEU A 414 27.29 10.74 2.43
N ASN A 415 27.09 9.46 2.10
CA ASN A 415 26.82 8.97 0.77
C ASN A 415 25.32 8.68 0.59
N PHE A 416 24.85 8.77 -0.66
CA PHE A 416 23.45 8.54 -1.02
C PHE A 416 23.31 7.72 -2.29
N ILE A 417 22.45 6.70 -2.25
CA ILE A 417 22.03 5.89 -3.40
C ILE A 417 20.54 6.17 -3.66
N GLU A 418 20.24 6.86 -4.76
CA GLU A 418 18.91 7.39 -5.06
C GLU A 418 17.88 6.29 -5.34
N SER A 419 18.28 5.21 -6.01
CA SER A 419 17.38 4.10 -6.36
C SER A 419 16.81 3.38 -5.14
N LEU A 420 17.49 3.46 -3.99
CA LEU A 420 17.04 2.89 -2.72
C LEU A 420 16.16 3.87 -1.92
N CYS A 421 16.15 5.16 -2.25
CA CYS A 421 15.39 6.14 -1.47
C CYS A 421 13.88 5.92 -1.62
N LEU A 422 13.18 5.93 -0.49
CA LEU A 422 11.72 5.77 -0.41
C LEU A 422 10.99 7.10 -0.18
N GLN A 423 11.71 8.22 -0.11
CA GLN A 423 11.17 9.55 0.26
C GLN A 423 10.36 9.56 1.58
N CYS A 424 10.67 8.65 2.52
CA CYS A 424 9.93 8.44 3.77
C CYS A 424 10.12 9.51 4.87
N ASN A 425 10.86 10.58 4.61
CA ASN A 425 11.14 11.69 5.55
C ASN A 425 11.89 11.35 6.87
N LEU A 426 12.12 10.07 7.21
CA LEU A 426 12.81 9.66 8.44
C LEU A 426 14.19 10.31 8.63
N CYS A 427 14.96 10.45 7.54
CA CYS A 427 16.29 11.07 7.60
C CYS A 427 16.22 12.57 7.95
N VAL A 428 15.16 13.27 7.54
CA VAL A 428 14.97 14.69 7.83
C VAL A 428 14.51 14.86 9.27
N SER A 429 13.51 14.09 9.72
CA SER A 429 12.96 14.19 11.07
C SER A 429 13.96 13.80 12.16
N THR A 430 14.87 12.85 11.88
CA THR A 430 15.91 12.43 12.84
C THR A 430 17.12 13.37 12.88
N CYS A 431 17.28 14.28 11.91
CA CYS A 431 18.50 15.09 11.80
C CYS A 431 18.53 16.17 12.91
N PRO A 432 19.45 16.08 13.89
CA PRO A 432 19.46 17.01 15.02
C PRO A 432 19.85 18.44 14.61
N GLU A 433 20.59 18.58 13.50
CA GLU A 433 21.05 19.87 12.97
C GLU A 433 20.15 20.40 11.85
N GLN A 434 19.02 19.73 11.56
CA GLN A 434 18.07 20.10 10.49
C GLN A 434 18.76 20.31 9.11
N ALA A 435 19.81 19.55 8.85
CA ALA A 435 20.67 19.73 7.69
C ALA A 435 20.18 19.02 6.41
N LEU A 436 19.07 18.27 6.48
CA LEU A 436 18.59 17.44 5.38
C LEU A 436 17.23 17.92 4.86
N ALA A 437 17.04 17.82 3.55
CA ALA A 437 15.77 18.11 2.89
C ALA A 437 15.47 17.09 1.78
N LEU A 438 14.19 16.79 1.56
CA LEU A 438 13.73 15.97 0.43
C LEU A 438 13.44 16.84 -0.79
N SER A 439 13.64 16.26 -1.98
CA SER A 439 13.30 16.90 -3.25
C SER A 439 12.74 15.86 -4.21
N ALA A 440 11.42 15.90 -4.40
CA ALA A 440 10.66 15.02 -5.29
C ALA A 440 11.07 15.21 -6.76
N ARG A 441 11.59 14.13 -7.37
CA ARG A 441 12.02 14.09 -8.77
C ARG A 441 12.17 12.66 -9.25
N TYR A 442 12.14 12.48 -10.56
CA TYR A 442 12.54 11.23 -11.20
C TYR A 442 13.74 11.47 -12.12
N VAL A 443 14.77 10.64 -12.01
CA VAL A 443 15.97 10.66 -12.87
C VAL A 443 15.88 9.51 -13.86
N TYR A 444 15.96 9.79 -15.16
CA TYR A 444 15.82 8.78 -16.23
C TYR A 444 17.08 7.94 -16.44
N ASP A 445 18.25 8.42 -15.98
CA ASP A 445 19.47 7.61 -15.96
C ASP A 445 19.49 6.66 -14.75
N GLY A 446 19.20 5.38 -15.02
CA GLY A 446 19.12 4.35 -13.98
C GLY A 446 20.48 3.91 -13.43
N LEU A 447 21.58 4.11 -14.15
CA LEU A 447 22.92 3.80 -13.65
C LEU A 447 23.36 4.85 -12.64
N ARG A 448 23.05 6.12 -12.92
CA ARG A 448 23.32 7.23 -12.02
C ARG A 448 22.58 7.09 -10.69
N THR A 449 21.33 6.65 -10.68
CA THR A 449 20.55 6.51 -9.44
C THR A 449 21.01 5.35 -8.56
N ARG A 450 21.60 4.30 -9.15
CA ARG A 450 22.16 3.15 -8.44
C ARG A 450 23.58 3.40 -7.91
N SER A 451 24.25 4.43 -8.41
CA SER A 451 25.61 4.78 -8.01
C SER A 451 25.60 5.63 -6.74
N PRO A 452 26.48 5.36 -5.75
CA PRO A 452 26.60 6.20 -4.57
C PRO A 452 27.13 7.59 -4.94
N ARG A 453 26.47 8.65 -4.45
CA ARG A 453 26.95 10.03 -4.54
C ARG A 453 27.29 10.59 -3.16
N CYS A 454 28.41 11.29 -3.05
CA CYS A 454 28.77 12.00 -1.83
C CYS A 454 27.90 13.27 -1.69
N LEU A 455 27.12 13.35 -0.62
CA LEU A 455 26.34 14.53 -0.25
C LEU A 455 27.22 15.56 0.48
N HIS A 456 28.02 15.07 1.42
CA HIS A 456 28.87 15.87 2.29
C HIS A 456 30.08 15.07 2.74
N GLU A 457 31.23 15.73 2.85
CA GLU A 457 32.49 15.18 3.32
C GLU A 457 33.22 16.23 4.15
N GLU A 458 33.83 15.78 5.25
CA GLU A 458 34.72 16.61 6.06
C GLU A 458 36.00 15.87 6.42
N ALA A 459 37.04 16.63 6.75
CA ALA A 459 38.25 16.08 7.33
C ALA A 459 37.94 15.40 8.68
N ALA A 460 38.58 14.26 8.92
CA ALA A 460 38.54 13.63 10.23
C ALA A 460 39.31 14.50 11.24
N PHE A 461 38.69 14.72 12.40
CA PHE A 461 39.36 15.23 13.57
C PHE A 461 40.14 14.08 14.23
N HIS A 462 41.43 14.31 14.41
CA HIS A 462 42.35 13.33 14.97
C HIS A 462 42.57 13.61 16.46
N CYS A 463 42.66 12.54 17.24
CA CYS A 463 42.93 12.63 18.67
C CYS A 463 44.23 13.39 18.92
N ILE A 464 44.19 14.42 19.78
CA ILE A 464 45.37 15.25 20.10
C ILE A 464 46.51 14.47 20.77
N ASN A 465 46.25 13.25 21.26
CA ASN A 465 47.24 12.39 21.92
C ASN A 465 47.79 11.28 21.01
N CYS A 466 46.92 10.49 20.39
CA CYS A 466 47.34 9.32 19.59
C CYS A 466 47.15 9.47 18.08
N GLN A 467 46.62 10.61 17.62
CA GLN A 467 46.30 10.87 16.21
C GLN A 467 45.31 9.88 15.57
N LYS A 468 44.58 9.08 16.35
CA LYS A 468 43.48 8.23 15.84
C LYS A 468 42.33 9.14 15.35
N PRO A 469 41.80 8.98 14.12
CA PRO A 469 40.60 9.69 13.68
C PRO A 469 39.38 9.16 14.45
N PHE A 470 38.57 10.06 15.02
CA PHE A 470 37.43 9.64 15.86
C PHE A 470 36.19 10.55 15.76
N SER A 471 36.29 11.72 15.14
CA SER A 471 35.17 12.65 14.97
C SER A 471 35.38 13.49 13.69
N THR A 472 34.44 14.37 13.36
CA THR A 472 34.63 15.46 12.38
C THR A 472 35.02 16.76 13.07
N GLU A 473 35.69 17.66 12.35
CA GLU A 473 36.07 18.97 12.89
C GLU A 473 34.85 19.74 13.38
N LYS A 474 33.77 19.74 12.59
CA LYS A 474 32.56 20.49 12.91
C LYS A 474 31.80 19.93 14.10
N MET A 475 31.73 18.61 14.26
CA MET A 475 31.19 18.00 15.46
C MET A 475 31.97 18.43 16.71
N MET A 476 33.30 18.53 16.60
CA MET A 476 34.13 19.02 17.71
C MET A 476 33.87 20.49 18.04
N THR A 477 33.69 21.33 17.03
CA THR A 477 33.31 22.74 17.23
C THR A 477 31.95 22.84 17.93
N VAL A 478 30.91 22.18 17.41
CA VAL A 478 29.55 22.21 17.97
C VAL A 478 29.51 21.64 19.39
N MET A 479 30.19 20.52 19.66
CA MET A 479 30.26 19.96 21.01
C MET A 479 30.93 20.90 22.01
N LYS A 480 32.05 21.54 21.63
CA LYS A 480 32.74 22.50 22.51
C LYS A 480 31.87 23.71 22.79
N GLU A 481 31.21 24.25 21.78
CA GLU A 481 30.29 25.38 21.95
C GLU A 481 29.15 25.02 22.91
N LYS A 482 28.42 23.92 22.65
CA LYS A 482 27.29 23.46 23.46
C LYS A 482 27.69 23.13 24.92
N LEU A 483 28.90 22.61 25.15
CA LEU A 483 29.35 22.15 26.47
C LEU A 483 30.19 23.17 27.25
N SER A 484 30.69 24.24 26.60
CA SER A 484 31.56 25.25 27.22
C SER A 484 30.97 25.91 28.48
N GLY A 485 29.64 26.09 28.52
CA GLY A 485 28.93 26.68 29.65
C GLY A 485 28.66 25.73 30.81
N HIS A 486 28.87 24.42 30.65
CA HIS A 486 28.49 23.43 31.64
C HIS A 486 29.59 23.27 32.73
N PRO A 487 29.26 23.30 34.04
CA PRO A 487 30.24 23.27 35.13
C PRO A 487 31.25 22.13 35.07
N MET A 488 30.83 20.97 34.57
CA MET A 488 31.65 19.76 34.42
C MET A 488 32.80 19.89 33.40
N PHE A 489 32.70 20.84 32.46
CA PHE A 489 33.65 21.02 31.37
C PHE A 489 34.58 22.24 31.54
N LYS A 490 34.67 22.82 32.74
CA LYS A 490 35.61 23.91 33.04
C LYS A 490 37.07 23.41 33.10
N GLY A 491 38.02 24.27 32.74
CA GLY A 491 39.46 23.99 32.82
C GLY A 491 39.95 22.98 31.77
N GLY A 492 40.90 22.11 32.13
CA GLY A 492 41.50 21.12 31.22
C GLY A 492 40.53 20.02 30.73
N ALA A 493 39.32 19.95 31.28
CA ALA A 493 38.30 18.99 30.89
C ALA A 493 37.81 19.17 29.44
N LEU A 494 37.83 20.40 28.92
CA LEU A 494 37.41 20.72 27.55
C LEU A 494 38.36 20.13 26.50
N LYS A 495 39.67 20.06 26.79
CA LYS A 495 40.66 19.38 25.94
C LYS A 495 40.45 17.87 25.86
N ARG A 496 39.82 17.25 26.86
CA ARG A 496 39.52 15.81 26.82
C ARG A 496 38.46 15.46 25.77
N LEU A 497 37.63 16.44 25.36
CA LEU A 497 36.71 16.26 24.23
C LEU A 497 37.44 16.03 22.91
N GLU A 498 38.66 16.54 22.77
CA GLU A 498 39.53 16.38 21.60
C GLU A 498 40.34 15.06 21.62
N MET A 499 40.11 14.20 22.62
CA MET A 499 40.74 12.89 22.73
C MET A 499 39.75 11.78 22.35
N CYS A 500 40.25 10.74 21.68
CA CYS A 500 39.47 9.51 21.41
C CYS A 500 39.08 8.80 22.71
N GLU A 501 38.15 7.85 22.60
CA GLU A 501 37.62 7.04 23.69
C GLU A 501 38.72 6.43 24.58
N ASP A 502 39.75 5.83 23.97
CA ASP A 502 40.86 5.18 24.67
C ASP A 502 41.73 6.20 25.44
N CYS A 503 42.07 7.32 24.79
CA CYS A 503 42.92 8.35 25.40
C CYS A 503 42.17 9.12 26.49
N ARG A 504 40.86 9.30 26.34
CA ARG A 504 40.01 9.97 27.32
C ARG A 504 39.96 9.19 28.62
N ILE A 505 39.74 7.87 28.55
CA ILE A 505 39.76 6.97 29.72
C ILE A 505 41.14 7.02 30.39
N LYS A 506 42.23 6.90 29.60
CA LYS A 506 43.60 6.97 30.14
C LYS A 506 43.89 8.29 30.86
N SER A 507 43.42 9.43 30.35
CA SER A 507 43.62 10.74 30.99
C SER A 507 42.80 10.96 32.27
N GLN A 508 41.77 10.13 32.49
CA GLN A 508 40.83 10.29 33.60
C GLN A 508 41.16 9.38 34.78
N PHE A 509 41.82 8.24 34.51
CA PHE A 509 42.16 7.21 35.50
C PHE A 509 43.65 6.86 35.58
N GLY A 510 44.47 7.35 34.66
CA GLY A 510 45.93 7.28 34.68
C GLY A 510 46.53 8.65 34.91
#